data_AF-A0A2E7AHT8-F1
#
_entry.id   AF-A0A2E7AHT8-F1
#
_cell.length_a   1.000
_cell.length_b   1.000
_cell.length_c   1.000
_cell.angle_alpha   90.00
_cell.angle_beta   90.00
_cell.angle_gamma   90.00
#
_symmetry.space_group_name_H-M   'P 1'
#
loop_
_entity.id
_entity.type
_entity.pdbx_description
1 polymer ?
#
loop_
_entity_poly.entity_id
_entity_poly.type
_entity_poly.pdbx_seq_one_letter_code
_entity_poly.pdbx_strand_id
1 'polypeptide(L)'
;MARVCDALELAKDLREESTARELQEVLENLRVRHGFSAQETTVWDALFELCPRLEEPFYPEKSAREVSTYLRKQGRPLARSTVRTILAGWGLEVKGRKW
;
A
#
# COMPACT_ATOMS: atom_id res chain seq x y z
N MET A 1 -7.02 8.57 2.93
CA MET A 1 -8.20 8.61 2.06
C MET A 1 -7.97 9.54 0.87
N ALA A 2 -7.77 10.85 1.05
CA ALA A 2 -7.45 11.78 -0.06
C ALA A 2 -6.30 11.27 -0.96
N ARG A 3 -5.14 10.94 -0.36
CA ARG A 3 -3.97 10.40 -1.10
C ARG A 3 -4.23 9.09 -1.87
N VAL A 4 -5.19 8.27 -1.43
CA VAL A 4 -5.54 7.02 -2.11
C VAL A 4 -6.45 7.31 -3.31
N CYS A 5 -7.35 8.31 -3.18
CA CYS A 5 -8.14 8.82 -4.30
C CYS A 5 -7.23 9.44 -5.38
N ASP A 6 -6.25 10.26 -4.99
CA ASP A 6 -5.31 10.89 -5.93
C ASP A 6 -4.50 9.83 -6.70
N ALA A 7 -4.04 8.78 -6.01
CA ALA A 7 -3.34 7.66 -6.64
C ALA A 7 -4.25 6.86 -7.59
N LEU A 8 -5.53 6.70 -7.24
CA LEU A 8 -6.52 6.01 -8.08
C LEU A 8 -6.82 6.82 -9.35
N GLU A 9 -6.96 8.14 -9.24
CA GLU A 9 -7.12 9.02 -10.40
C GLU A 9 -5.91 8.92 -11.32
N LEU A 10 -4.70 8.97 -10.76
CA LEU A 10 -3.46 8.79 -11.52
C LEU A 10 -3.39 7.41 -12.22
N ALA A 11 -3.77 6.33 -11.54
CA ALA A 11 -3.81 4.99 -12.13
C ALA A 11 -4.77 4.90 -13.31
N LYS A 12 -5.94 5.55 -13.21
CA LYS A 12 -6.93 5.63 -14.29
C LYS A 12 -6.40 6.43 -15.48
N ASP A 13 -5.74 7.55 -15.23
CA ASP A 13 -5.14 8.39 -16.27
C ASP A 13 -4.04 7.65 -17.03
N LEU A 14 -3.27 6.82 -16.34
CA LEU A 14 -2.23 5.96 -16.92
C LEU A 14 -2.77 4.68 -17.57
N ARG A 15 -4.08 4.40 -17.46
CA ARG A 15 -4.73 3.15 -17.92
C ARG A 15 -4.16 1.89 -17.28
N GLU A 16 -3.65 2.01 -16.05
CA GLU A 16 -3.12 0.89 -15.26
C GLU A 16 -4.28 0.19 -14.53
N GLU A 17 -5.06 -0.62 -15.26
CA GLU A 17 -6.28 -1.24 -14.76
C GLU A 17 -6.07 -2.14 -13.53
N SER A 18 -4.94 -2.86 -13.46
CA SER A 18 -4.60 -3.70 -12.30
C SER A 18 -4.39 -2.85 -11.05
N THR A 19 -3.61 -1.78 -11.17
CA THR A 19 -3.30 -0.89 -10.06
C THR A 19 -4.52 -0.09 -9.62
N ALA A 20 -5.36 0.34 -10.58
CA ALA A 20 -6.62 1.00 -10.27
C ALA A 20 -7.58 0.09 -9.48
N ARG A 21 -7.65 -1.20 -9.83
CA ARG A 21 -8.47 -2.18 -9.11
C ARG A 21 -7.96 -2.39 -7.69
N GLU A 22 -6.65 -2.57 -7.50
CA GLU A 22 -6.04 -2.72 -6.16
C GLU A 22 -6.29 -1.48 -5.29
N LEU A 23 -6.11 -0.27 -5.84
CA LEU A 23 -6.38 0.98 -5.13
C LEU A 23 -7.86 1.17 -4.77
N GLN A 24 -8.77 0.67 -5.61
CA GLN A 24 -10.20 0.70 -5.33
C GLN A 24 -10.57 -0.24 -4.18
N GLU A 25 -9.98 -1.44 -4.10
CA GLU A 25 -10.15 -2.36 -2.96
C GLU A 25 -9.59 -1.76 -1.66
N VAL A 26 -8.45 -1.05 -1.73
CA VAL A 26 -7.89 -0.30 -0.59
C VAL A 26 -8.86 0.79 -0.12
N LEU A 27 -9.43 1.57 -1.05
CA LEU A 27 -10.42 2.61 -0.71
C LEU A 27 -11.67 2.04 -0.05
N GLU A 28 -12.20 0.92 -0.55
CA GLU A 28 -13.36 0.26 0.03
C GLU A 28 -13.07 -0.21 1.46
N ASN A 29 -11.93 -0.86 1.69
CA ASN A 29 -11.51 -1.27 3.03
C ASN A 29 -11.31 -0.09 3.99
N LEU A 30 -10.77 1.03 3.51
CA LEU A 30 -10.57 2.22 4.35
C LEU A 30 -11.86 2.94 4.69
N ARG A 31 -12.85 2.90 3.79
CA ARG A 31 -14.18 3.44 4.02
C ARG A 31 -14.89 2.68 5.14
N VAL A 32 -14.68 1.35 5.22
CA VAL A 32 -15.19 0.51 6.32
C VAL A 32 -14.45 0.80 7.64
N ARG A 33 -13.13 1.02 7.59
CA ARG A 33 -12.28 1.18 8.79
C ARG A 33 -12.14 2.63 9.29
N HIS A 34 -12.79 3.60 8.65
CA HIS A 34 -12.68 5.04 8.94
C HIS A 34 -11.24 5.60 8.90
N GLY A 35 -10.43 5.14 7.95
CA GLY A 35 -9.09 5.69 7.66
C GLY A 35 -7.91 4.87 8.17
N PHE A 36 -6.73 5.49 8.18
CA PHE A 36 -5.45 4.86 8.57
C PHE A 36 -5.09 5.18 10.02
N SER A 37 -4.54 4.20 10.74
CA SER A 37 -3.73 4.44 11.94
C SER A 37 -2.39 5.11 11.60
N ALA A 38 -1.67 5.63 12.61
CA ALA A 38 -0.38 6.30 12.40
C ALA A 38 0.68 5.40 11.72
N GLN A 39 0.69 4.10 12.03
CA GLN A 39 1.59 3.14 11.37
C GLN A 39 1.16 2.87 9.93
N GLU A 40 -0.15 2.77 9.67
CA GLU A 40 -0.71 2.60 8.33
C GLU A 40 -0.40 3.81 7.44
N THR A 41 -0.52 5.04 7.97
CA THR A 41 -0.10 6.25 7.26
C THR A 41 1.39 6.20 6.92
N THR A 42 2.22 5.77 7.86
CA THR A 42 3.68 5.66 7.64
C THR A 42 4.02 4.65 6.54
N VAL A 43 3.32 3.51 6.50
CA VAL A 43 3.48 2.50 5.44
C VAL A 43 2.97 3.01 4.09
N TRP A 44 1.84 3.72 4.10
CA TRP A 44 1.25 4.30 2.88
C TRP A 44 2.19 5.32 2.24
N ASP A 45 2.73 6.23 3.05
CA ASP A 45 3.63 7.28 2.57
C ASP A 45 4.92 6.68 2.00
N ALA A 46 5.48 5.67 2.68
CA ALA A 46 6.65 4.95 2.18
C ALA A 46 6.38 4.21 0.86
N LEU A 47 5.19 3.60 0.70
CA LEU A 47 4.81 2.95 -0.55
C LEU A 47 4.69 3.97 -1.69
N PHE A 48 4.04 5.09 -1.44
CA PHE A 48 3.85 6.12 -2.45
C PHE A 48 5.19 6.71 -2.91
N GLU A 49 6.12 6.95 -1.97
CA GLU A 49 7.47 7.42 -2.30
C GLU A 49 8.31 6.38 -3.05
N LEU A 50 8.10 5.08 -2.78
CA LEU A 50 8.79 3.98 -3.46
C LEU A 50 8.20 3.66 -4.85
N CYS A 51 6.95 4.01 -5.10
CA CYS A 51 6.25 3.80 -6.37
C CYS A 51 5.97 5.13 -7.07
N PRO A 52 7.00 5.84 -7.58
CA PRO A 52 6.81 7.09 -8.34
C PRO A 52 6.11 6.87 -9.69
N ARG A 53 6.02 5.62 -10.16
CA ARG A 53 5.23 5.18 -11.32
C ARG A 53 4.47 3.93 -10.92
N LEU A 54 3.15 3.95 -11.06
CA LEU A 54 2.21 2.86 -10.72
C LEU A 54 2.31 1.64 -11.68
N GLU A 55 3.49 1.42 -12.27
CA GLU A 55 3.74 0.47 -13.37
C GLU A 55 3.96 -0.98 -12.90
N GLU A 56 4.22 -1.22 -11.61
CA GLU A 56 4.36 -2.57 -11.06
C GLU A 56 3.18 -2.95 -10.14
N PRO A 57 2.54 -4.12 -10.35
CA PRO A 57 1.54 -4.64 -9.42
C PRO A 57 2.14 -4.86 -8.02
N PHE A 58 1.38 -4.57 -6.98
CA PHE A 58 1.89 -4.65 -5.60
C PHE A 58 2.10 -6.11 -5.20
N TYR A 59 3.35 -6.59 -5.27
CA TYR A 59 3.74 -7.88 -4.69
C TYR A 59 4.12 -7.70 -3.21
N PRO A 60 3.26 -8.04 -2.24
CA PRO A 60 3.45 -7.63 -0.85
C PRO A 60 4.70 -8.19 -0.17
N GLU A 61 5.28 -9.30 -0.65
CA GLU A 61 6.57 -9.76 -0.12
C GLU A 61 7.74 -8.84 -0.51
N LYS A 62 7.74 -8.36 -1.76
CA LYS A 62 8.71 -7.40 -2.31
C LYS A 62 8.45 -6.02 -1.70
N SER A 63 7.19 -5.56 -1.76
CA SER A 63 6.77 -4.26 -1.22
C SER A 63 7.01 -4.16 0.28
N ALA A 64 6.70 -5.19 1.10
CA ALA A 64 6.93 -5.11 2.54
C ALA A 64 8.43 -5.06 2.91
N ARG A 65 9.28 -5.74 2.13
CA ARG A 65 10.74 -5.68 2.33
C ARG A 65 11.28 -4.30 1.96
N GLU A 66 10.86 -3.77 0.82
CA GLU A 66 11.29 -2.47 0.32
C GLU A 66 10.84 -1.35 1.25
N VAL A 67 9.57 -1.33 1.66
CA VAL A 67 9.02 -0.38 2.63
C VAL A 67 9.73 -0.47 3.97
N SER A 68 9.90 -1.67 4.54
CA SER A 68 10.60 -1.83 5.83
C SER A 68 12.05 -1.34 5.75
N THR A 69 12.73 -1.60 4.64
CA THR A 69 14.10 -1.12 4.40
C THR A 69 14.15 0.39 4.24
N TYR A 70 13.20 0.97 3.51
CA TYR A 70 13.07 2.41 3.30
C TYR A 70 12.82 3.16 4.60
N LEU A 71 11.83 2.70 5.37
CA LEU A 71 11.47 3.25 6.68
C LEU A 71 12.64 3.19 7.68
N ARG A 72 13.43 2.11 7.64
CA ARG A 72 14.66 1.99 8.43
C ARG A 72 15.69 3.06 8.07
N LYS A 73 15.87 3.37 6.78
CA LYS A 73 16.78 4.43 6.32
C LYS A 73 16.32 5.83 6.72
N GLN A 74 15.00 6.05 6.81
CA GLN A 74 14.39 7.31 7.25
C GLN A 74 14.31 7.48 8.78
N GLY A 75 14.96 6.59 9.56
CA GLY A 75 14.95 6.66 11.03
C GLY A 75 13.62 6.27 11.68
N ARG A 76 12.71 5.63 10.93
CA ARG A 76 11.37 5.21 11.39
C ARG A 76 11.20 3.69 11.25
N PRO A 77 12.01 2.86 11.93
CA PRO A 77 12.04 1.42 11.66
C PRO A 77 10.69 0.76 11.95
N LEU A 78 10.16 0.04 10.96
CA LEU A 78 8.98 -0.81 11.11
C LEU A 78 9.32 -2.23 10.67
N ALA A 79 8.92 -3.23 11.45
CA ALA A 79 9.19 -4.62 11.15
C ALA A 79 8.48 -5.05 9.85
N ARG A 80 9.16 -5.85 9.02
CA ARG A 80 8.59 -6.40 7.77
C ARG A 80 7.27 -7.14 8.01
N SER A 81 7.16 -7.86 9.12
CA SER A 81 5.93 -8.58 9.53
C SER A 81 4.76 -7.63 9.78
N THR A 82 5.02 -6.47 10.42
CA THR A 82 4.03 -5.42 10.65
C THR A 82 3.59 -4.80 9.34
N VAL A 83 4.53 -4.44 8.46
CA VAL A 83 4.22 -3.92 7.11
C VAL A 83 3.34 -4.92 6.36
N ARG A 84 3.70 -6.20 6.33
CA ARG A 84 2.91 -7.23 5.65
C ARG A 84 1.48 -7.34 6.21
N THR A 85 1.33 -7.22 7.52
CA THR A 85 0.00 -7.26 8.17
C THR A 85 -0.85 -6.06 7.79
N ILE A 86 -0.24 -4.88 7.69
CA ILE A 86 -0.89 -3.65 7.22
C ILE A 86 -1.35 -3.80 5.77
N LEU A 87 -0.47 -4.25 4.86
CA LEU A 87 -0.81 -4.46 3.45
C LEU A 87 -1.96 -5.46 3.28
N ALA A 88 -1.91 -6.58 4.01
CA ALA A 88 -2.99 -7.55 4.04
C ALA A 88 -4.31 -6.95 4.56
N GLY A 89 -4.23 -6.07 5.56
CA GLY A 89 -5.39 -5.37 6.13
C GLY A 89 -6.01 -4.33 5.21
N TRP A 90 -5.37 -4.00 4.09
CA TRP A 90 -5.92 -3.16 3.03
C TRP A 90 -6.48 -3.95 1.85
N GLY A 91 -6.39 -5.29 1.88
CA GLY A 91 -6.86 -6.15 0.81
C GLY A 91 -5.84 -6.43 -0.30
N LEU A 92 -4.62 -5.89 -0.21
CA LEU A 92 -3.57 -6.16 -1.18
C LEU A 92 -3.17 -7.63 -1.13
N GLU A 93 -3.01 -8.26 -2.29
CA GLU A 93 -2.96 -9.72 -2.46
C GLU A 93 -1.69 -10.34 -1.83
N VAL A 94 -1.73 -10.63 -0.53
CA VAL A 94 -0.65 -11.33 0.18
C VAL A 94 -0.74 -12.82 -0.11
N LYS A 95 -0.03 -13.29 -1.15
CA LYS A 95 0.23 -14.72 -1.34
C LYS A 95 0.70 -15.32 -0.01
N GLY A 96 -0.17 -16.12 0.61
CA GLY A 96 0.07 -16.73 1.92
C GLY A 96 -1.08 -16.66 2.93
N ARG A 97 -2.17 -15.92 2.70
CA ARG A 97 -3.41 -16.05 3.50
C ARG A 97 -4.53 -16.66 2.66
N LYS A 98 -4.53 -17.99 2.58
CA LYS A 98 -5.81 -18.72 2.63
C LYS A 98 -6.23 -18.70 4.09
N TRP A 99 -7.33 -18.01 4.39
CA TRP A 99 -8.18 -18.43 5.50
C TRP A 99 -8.97 -19.65 5.04
#